data_AF-A0AAU0ZQL5-F1
#
_entry.id   AF-A0AAU0ZQL5-F1
#
_cell.length_a   1.000
_cell.length_b   1.000
_cell.length_c   1.000
_cell.angle_alpha   90.00
_cell.angle_beta   90.00
_cell.angle_gamma   90.00
#
_symmetry.space_group_name_H-M   'P 1'
#
loop_
_entity.id
_entity.type
_entity.pdbx_description
1 polymer ?
#
loop_
_entity_poly.entity_id
_entity_poly.type
_entity_poly.pdbx_seq_one_letter_code
_entity_poly.pdbx_strand_id
1 'polypeptide(L)'
;MPEASYTPPRFPWAWLAAGVLLLAGMVAWGVAVYPHLPDRIPQHIGGSGVDAWTDKSVGAAFTLVFVYAGVTVLLPVTAALLLRATPSAELPDGGPPFAIAGSQRPATRTGARRMAVALLVTNFGIGLSFVIANIVMWRTTTTPEVPWWFFVGILTPIVIGTALTLAAGLQDRREGNRLRAAAGSARGNR
;
A
#
# COMPACT_ATOMS: atom_id res chain seq x y z
N MET A 1 32.76 0.79 -25.55
CA MET A 1 31.42 1.38 -25.43
C MET A 1 31.40 2.16 -24.13
N PRO A 2 31.07 3.46 -24.12
CA PRO A 2 30.93 4.20 -22.87
C PRO A 2 29.80 3.55 -22.06
N GLU A 3 30.06 3.21 -20.80
CA GLU A 3 29.02 2.83 -19.85
C GLU A 3 28.00 3.98 -19.83
N ALA A 4 26.81 3.75 -20.36
CA ALA A 4 25.71 4.70 -20.16
C ALA A 4 25.51 4.82 -18.66
N SER A 5 25.88 5.97 -18.09
CA SER A 5 25.77 6.25 -16.66
C SER A 5 24.33 6.06 -16.23
N TYR A 6 24.03 4.95 -15.58
CA TYR A 6 22.69 4.61 -15.14
C TYR A 6 22.25 5.54 -14.01
N THR A 7 21.07 6.16 -14.18
CA THR A 7 20.42 6.94 -13.12
C THR A 7 19.27 6.12 -12.53
N PRO A 8 19.30 5.77 -11.24
CA PRO A 8 18.21 5.04 -10.59
C PRO A 8 16.86 5.76 -10.74
N PRO A 9 15.75 5.02 -10.93
CA PRO A 9 14.42 5.63 -10.95
C PRO A 9 14.15 6.34 -9.63
N ARG A 10 13.78 7.63 -9.71
CA ARG A 10 13.51 8.45 -8.53
C ARG A 10 12.31 7.89 -7.74
N PHE A 11 12.45 7.91 -6.42
CA PHE A 11 11.38 7.50 -5.51
C PHE A 11 10.14 8.39 -5.70
N PRO A 12 8.92 7.82 -5.77
CA PRO A 12 7.69 8.57 -6.02
C PRO A 12 7.18 9.32 -4.76
N TRP A 13 7.93 10.32 -4.32
CA TRP A 13 7.68 11.09 -3.09
C TRP A 13 6.29 11.71 -2.97
N ALA A 14 5.71 12.19 -4.07
CA ALA A 14 4.38 12.81 -4.04
C ALA A 14 3.29 11.88 -3.48
N TRP A 15 3.36 10.58 -3.79
CA TRP A 15 2.41 9.60 -3.29
C TRP A 15 2.63 9.26 -1.81
N LEU A 16 3.89 9.25 -1.36
CA LEU A 16 4.18 9.12 0.07
C LEU A 16 3.68 10.36 0.83
N ALA A 17 3.94 11.56 0.31
CA ALA A 17 3.47 12.80 0.90
C ALA A 17 1.94 12.81 1.06
N ALA A 18 1.18 12.34 0.05
CA ALA A 18 -0.27 12.20 0.16
C ALA A 18 -0.69 11.29 1.34
N GLY A 19 -0.03 10.13 1.49
CA GLY A 19 -0.29 9.22 2.60
C GLY A 19 0.05 9.82 3.98
N VAL A 20 1.19 10.50 4.07
CA VAL A 20 1.65 11.17 5.30
C VAL A 20 0.74 12.34 5.69
N LEU A 21 0.32 13.16 4.73
CA LEU A 21 -0.62 14.25 4.96
C LEU A 21 -1.96 13.71 5.46
N LEU A 22 -2.43 12.60 4.90
CA LEU A 22 -3.65 11.95 5.36
C LEU A 22 -3.52 11.43 6.80
N LEU A 23 -2.39 10.81 7.14
CA LEU A 23 -2.10 10.35 8.50
C LEU A 23 -2.05 11.52 9.48
N ALA A 24 -1.36 12.61 9.13
CA ALA A 24 -1.29 13.82 9.94
C ALA A 24 -2.68 14.45 10.14
N GLY A 25 -3.50 14.48 9.08
CA GLY A 25 -4.89 14.93 9.15
C GLY A 25 -5.75 14.08 10.08
N MET A 26 -5.60 12.75 10.04
CA MET A 26 -6.27 11.85 10.99
C MET A 26 -5.83 12.11 12.43
N VAL A 27 -4.53 12.27 12.69
CA VAL A 27 -4.02 12.60 14.03
C VAL A 27 -4.63 13.91 14.52
N ALA A 28 -4.57 14.97 13.71
CA ALA A 28 -5.10 16.29 14.08
C ALA A 28 -6.62 16.23 14.35
N TRP A 29 -7.38 15.56 13.47
CA TRP A 29 -8.82 15.39 13.64
C TRP A 29 -9.15 14.57 14.89
N GLY A 30 -8.47 13.44 15.11
CA GLY A 30 -8.67 12.60 16.27
C GLY A 30 -8.37 13.34 17.57
N VAL A 31 -7.27 14.10 17.63
CA VAL A 31 -6.92 14.92 18.81
C VAL A 31 -7.99 15.97 19.10
N ALA A 32 -8.54 16.61 18.08
CA ALA A 32 -9.61 17.59 18.25
C ALA A 32 -10.93 16.97 18.75
N VAL A 33 -11.27 15.75 18.29
CA VAL A 33 -12.52 15.08 18.66
C VAL A 33 -12.41 14.33 19.99
N TYR A 34 -11.24 13.81 20.35
CA TYR A 34 -11.04 12.94 21.51
C TYR A 34 -11.66 13.44 22.83
N PRO A 35 -11.57 14.73 23.21
CA PRO A 35 -12.18 15.24 24.44
C PRO A 35 -13.72 15.10 24.47
N HIS A 36 -14.35 15.08 23.30
CA HIS A 36 -15.80 15.06 23.12
C HIS A 36 -16.35 13.64 22.90
N LEU A 37 -15.49 12.63 22.88
CA LEU A 37 -15.92 11.25 22.72
C LEU A 37 -16.67 10.77 23.97
N PRO A 38 -17.74 9.98 23.80
CA PRO A 38 -18.44 9.33 24.91
C PRO A 38 -17.52 8.38 25.67
N ASP A 39 -17.93 7.98 26.87
CA ASP A 39 -17.16 7.03 27.70
C ASP A 39 -17.05 5.64 27.07
N ARG A 40 -17.95 5.31 26.14
CA ARG A 40 -17.96 4.06 25.38
C ARG A 40 -17.83 4.34 23.89
N ILE A 41 -16.86 3.71 23.23
CA ILE A 41 -16.62 3.85 21.80
C ILE A 41 -16.75 2.50 21.09
N PRO A 42 -17.02 2.48 19.77
CA PRO A 42 -17.13 1.24 19.01
C PRO A 42 -15.86 0.38 19.12
N GLN A 43 -16.02 -0.90 19.40
CA GLN A 43 -14.93 -1.88 19.37
C GLN A 43 -15.00 -2.77 18.13
N HIS A 44 -16.21 -3.11 17.70
CA HIS A 44 -16.48 -3.90 16.50
C HIS A 44 -17.72 -3.36 15.78
N ILE A 45 -17.69 -3.46 14.45
CA ILE A 45 -18.78 -3.03 13.57
C ILE A 45 -19.14 -4.24 12.70
N GLY A 46 -20.26 -4.87 13.01
CA GLY A 46 -20.84 -5.99 12.28
C GLY A 46 -21.83 -5.55 11.20
N GLY A 47 -22.46 -6.52 10.53
CA GLY A 47 -23.36 -6.27 9.40
C GLY A 47 -24.61 -5.44 9.72
N SER A 48 -24.99 -5.36 11.00
CA SER A 48 -26.13 -4.56 11.49
C SER A 48 -25.70 -3.25 12.18
N GLY A 49 -24.41 -2.91 12.19
CA GLY A 49 -23.87 -1.74 12.86
C GLY A 49 -22.89 -2.08 13.98
N VAL A 50 -22.73 -1.18 14.95
CA VAL A 50 -21.85 -1.41 16.11
C VAL A 50 -22.47 -2.47 17.01
N ASP A 51 -21.81 -3.61 17.14
CA ASP A 51 -22.26 -4.77 17.92
C ASP A 51 -21.37 -5.04 19.15
N ALA A 52 -20.23 -4.37 19.27
CA ALA A 52 -19.39 -4.37 20.47
C ALA A 52 -18.85 -2.98 20.80
N TRP A 53 -18.71 -2.70 22.10
CA TRP A 53 -18.30 -1.40 22.64
C TRP A 53 -17.21 -1.58 23.69
N THR A 54 -16.24 -0.67 23.72
CA THR A 54 -15.16 -0.63 24.73
C THR A 54 -15.13 0.71 25.45
N ASP A 55 -14.51 0.75 26.62
CA ASP A 55 -14.26 2.01 27.33
C ASP A 55 -13.29 2.90 26.54
N LYS A 56 -13.54 4.21 26.59
CA LYS A 56 -12.73 5.23 25.95
C LYS A 56 -11.31 5.20 26.50
N SER A 57 -10.35 5.06 25.60
CA SER A 57 -8.93 5.22 25.86
C SER A 57 -8.23 5.73 24.61
N VAL A 58 -7.03 6.30 24.77
CA VAL A 58 -6.22 6.74 23.63
C VAL A 58 -5.92 5.56 22.71
N GLY A 59 -5.58 4.41 23.29
CA GLY A 59 -5.32 3.18 22.55
C GLY A 59 -6.51 2.77 21.68
N ALA A 60 -7.69 2.66 22.27
CA ALA A 60 -8.90 2.25 21.55
C ALA A 60 -9.31 3.29 20.48
N ALA A 61 -9.33 4.59 20.83
CA ALA A 61 -9.77 5.64 19.91
C ALA A 61 -8.81 5.85 18.73
N PHE A 62 -7.50 5.64 18.91
CA PHE A 62 -6.48 5.85 17.86
C PHE A 62 -5.95 4.55 17.25
N THR A 63 -6.57 3.40 17.54
CA THR A 63 -6.10 2.09 17.02
C THR A 63 -5.90 2.12 15.50
N LEU A 64 -6.89 2.63 14.75
CA LEU A 64 -6.77 2.72 13.28
C LEU A 64 -5.65 3.67 12.83
N VAL A 65 -5.42 4.77 13.56
CA VAL A 65 -4.34 5.71 13.28
C VAL A 65 -2.98 5.03 13.46
N PHE A 66 -2.79 4.26 14.53
CA PHE A 66 -1.56 3.50 14.77
C PHE A 66 -1.32 2.42 13.72
N VAL A 67 -2.36 1.68 13.34
CA VAL A 67 -2.26 0.68 12.26
C VAL A 67 -1.86 1.37 10.94
N TYR A 68 -2.49 2.50 10.60
CA TYR A 68 -2.14 3.22 9.38
C TYR A 68 -0.74 3.84 9.40
N ALA A 69 -0.26 4.29 10.56
CA ALA A 69 1.13 4.71 10.72
C ALA A 69 2.10 3.55 10.37
N GLY A 70 1.81 2.34 10.87
CA GLY A 70 2.58 1.15 10.52
C GLY A 70 2.57 0.83 9.01
N VAL A 71 1.40 0.87 8.37
CA VAL A 71 1.25 0.65 6.93
C VAL A 71 1.99 1.73 6.11
N THR A 72 1.92 2.98 6.56
CA THR A 72 2.60 4.14 5.96
C THR A 72 4.11 4.07 6.08
N VAL A 73 4.66 3.23 6.96
CA VAL A 73 6.09 2.91 6.98
C VAL A 73 6.39 1.68 6.11
N LEU A 74 5.60 0.62 6.27
CA LEU A 74 5.83 -0.68 5.63
C LEU A 74 5.81 -0.60 4.10
N LEU A 75 4.78 0.02 3.51
CA LEU A 75 4.61 0.05 2.06
C LEU A 75 5.68 0.92 1.37
N PRO A 76 6.05 2.11 1.87
CA PRO A 76 7.15 2.89 1.29
C PRO A 76 8.52 2.21 1.43
N VAL A 77 8.78 1.52 2.55
CA VAL A 77 9.99 0.71 2.70
C VAL A 77 10.03 -0.39 1.63
N THR A 78 8.92 -1.09 1.43
CA THR A 78 8.80 -2.12 0.39
C THR A 78 9.01 -1.53 -1.01
N ALA A 79 8.41 -0.37 -1.29
CA ALA A 79 8.59 0.36 -2.54
C ALA A 79 10.06 0.78 -2.75
N ALA A 80 10.75 1.24 -1.70
CA ALA A 80 12.17 1.59 -1.77
C ALA A 80 13.05 0.37 -2.03
N LEU A 81 12.76 -0.77 -1.40
CA LEU A 81 13.45 -2.03 -1.64
C LEU A 81 13.24 -2.54 -3.07
N LEU A 82 12.01 -2.44 -3.61
CA LEU A 82 11.71 -2.78 -5.00
C LEU A 82 12.52 -1.94 -5.99
N LEU A 83 12.66 -0.63 -5.75
CA LEU A 83 13.43 0.27 -6.62
C LEU A 83 14.95 0.02 -6.53
N ARG A 84 15.43 -0.46 -5.39
CA ARG A 84 16.84 -0.82 -5.17
C ARG A 84 17.21 -2.19 -5.73
N ALA A 85 16.24 -3.08 -5.93
CA ALA A 85 16.48 -4.40 -6.48
C ALA A 85 17.01 -4.34 -7.92
N THR A 86 18.05 -5.11 -8.23
CA THR A 86 18.51 -5.32 -9.61
C THR A 86 17.47 -6.17 -10.36
N PRO A 87 16.91 -5.68 -11.47
CA PRO A 87 15.94 -6.41 -12.28
C PRO A 87 16.52 -7.70 -12.84
N SER A 88 15.65 -8.67 -13.04
CA SER A 88 16.07 -9.97 -13.56
C SER A 88 16.62 -9.91 -14.99
N ALA A 89 16.21 -8.93 -15.81
CA ALA A 89 16.76 -8.75 -17.16
C ALA A 89 18.20 -8.22 -17.19
N GLU A 90 18.71 -7.67 -16.07
CA GLU A 90 20.07 -7.12 -15.95
C GLU A 90 21.05 -8.10 -15.30
N LEU A 91 20.58 -9.28 -14.88
CA LEU A 91 21.44 -10.27 -14.24
C LEU A 91 22.24 -11.07 -15.29
N PRO A 92 23.53 -11.37 -15.03
CA PRO A 92 24.32 -12.25 -15.90
C PRO A 92 23.69 -13.65 -16.03
N ASP A 93 23.82 -14.23 -17.23
CA ASP A 93 23.51 -15.65 -17.47
C ASP A 93 24.38 -16.51 -16.54
N GLY A 94 23.74 -17.19 -15.58
CA GLY A 94 24.42 -18.01 -14.55
C GLY A 94 23.94 -17.77 -13.12
N GLY A 95 23.28 -16.65 -12.84
CA GLY A 95 22.70 -16.33 -11.53
C GLY A 95 23.74 -16.17 -10.40
N PRO A 96 23.53 -15.25 -9.43
CA PRO A 96 24.44 -15.20 -8.29
C PRO A 96 24.34 -16.50 -7.48
N PRO A 97 25.46 -17.02 -6.92
CA PRO A 97 25.48 -18.27 -6.15
C PRO A 97 24.55 -18.27 -4.93
N PHE A 98 24.09 -17.08 -4.51
CA PHE A 98 23.15 -16.88 -3.39
C PHE A 98 21.80 -16.35 -3.86
N ALA A 99 21.42 -16.54 -5.13
CA ALA A 99 20.06 -16.25 -5.57
C ALA A 99 19.08 -17.08 -4.75
N ILE A 100 18.24 -16.42 -3.95
CA ILE A 100 17.11 -17.09 -3.31
C ILE A 100 16.26 -17.68 -4.45
N ALA A 101 16.21 -19.01 -4.53
CA ALA A 101 15.37 -19.70 -5.48
C ALA A 101 13.93 -19.18 -5.33
N GLY A 102 13.37 -18.63 -6.41
CA GLY A 102 12.05 -18.00 -6.38
C GLY A 102 12.01 -16.52 -5.98
N SER A 103 13.14 -15.80 -5.91
CA SER A 103 13.10 -14.34 -5.67
C SER A 103 12.29 -13.65 -6.78
N GLN A 104 11.12 -13.13 -6.42
CA GLN A 104 10.20 -12.41 -7.31
C GLN A 104 10.72 -10.99 -7.58
N ARG A 105 11.88 -10.89 -8.22
CA ARG A 105 12.47 -9.60 -8.63
C ARG A 105 11.66 -9.02 -9.80
N PRO A 106 11.54 -7.69 -9.90
CA PRO A 106 11.00 -7.05 -11.08
C PRO A 106 11.75 -7.51 -12.35
N ALA A 107 11.03 -7.67 -13.44
CA ALA A 107 11.61 -7.94 -14.75
C ALA A 107 12.39 -6.73 -15.27
N THR A 108 11.83 -5.54 -15.09
CA THR A 108 12.40 -4.29 -15.60
C THR A 108 12.42 -3.20 -14.51
N ARG A 109 13.30 -2.19 -14.67
CA ARG A 109 13.29 -0.99 -13.81
C ARG A 109 11.97 -0.22 -13.91
N THR A 110 11.39 -0.18 -15.10
CA THR A 110 10.08 0.45 -15.34
C THR A 110 8.97 -0.26 -14.58
N GLY A 111 8.96 -1.60 -14.61
CA GLY A 111 8.04 -2.42 -13.82
C GLY A 111 8.22 -2.20 -12.32
N ALA A 112 9.46 -2.17 -11.83
CA ALA A 112 9.76 -1.84 -10.44
C ALA A 112 9.17 -0.48 -10.02
N ARG A 113 9.29 0.55 -10.87
CA ARG A 113 8.70 1.86 -10.61
C ARG A 113 7.17 1.83 -10.62
N ARG A 114 6.53 1.13 -11.55
CA ARG A 114 5.06 1.00 -11.57
C ARG A 114 4.55 0.29 -10.32
N MET A 115 5.20 -0.79 -9.89
CA MET A 115 4.88 -1.49 -8.66
C MET A 115 5.07 -0.59 -7.42
N ALA A 116 6.18 0.14 -7.34
CA ALA A 116 6.43 1.09 -6.27
C ALA A 116 5.33 2.17 -6.17
N VAL A 117 4.92 2.75 -7.31
CA VAL A 117 3.80 3.70 -7.35
C VAL A 117 2.50 3.05 -6.90
N ALA A 118 2.19 1.84 -7.39
CA ALA A 118 0.96 1.12 -7.02
C ALA A 118 0.89 0.82 -5.52
N LEU A 119 2.02 0.48 -4.88
CA LEU A 119 2.09 0.30 -3.42
C LEU A 119 1.78 1.60 -2.67
N LEU A 120 2.31 2.75 -3.12
CA LEU A 120 2.03 4.04 -2.46
C LEU A 120 0.59 4.51 -2.70
N VAL A 121 0.01 4.24 -3.86
CA VAL A 121 -1.42 4.45 -4.12
C VAL A 121 -2.27 3.56 -3.21
N THR A 122 -1.87 2.30 -3.02
CA THR A 122 -2.53 1.38 -2.08
C THR A 122 -2.44 1.90 -0.65
N ASN A 123 -1.28 2.43 -0.22
CA ASN A 123 -1.14 3.08 1.07
C ASN A 123 -2.17 4.20 1.26
N PHE A 124 -2.26 5.11 0.28
CA PHE A 124 -3.24 6.19 0.31
C PHE A 124 -4.69 5.66 0.36
N GLY A 125 -5.01 4.62 -0.42
CA GLY A 125 -6.31 3.96 -0.39
C GLY A 125 -6.67 3.40 0.98
N ILE A 126 -5.74 2.69 1.63
CA ILE A 126 -5.92 2.18 3.01
C ILE A 126 -6.18 3.35 3.98
N GLY A 127 -5.45 4.44 3.85
CA GLY A 127 -5.66 5.64 4.65
C GLY A 127 -7.07 6.22 4.48
N LEU A 128 -7.57 6.32 3.23
CA LEU A 128 -8.94 6.79 2.98
C LEU A 128 -9.98 5.88 3.63
N SER A 129 -9.80 4.56 3.53
CA SER A 129 -10.66 3.60 4.21
C SER A 129 -10.68 3.80 5.72
N PHE A 130 -9.54 4.13 6.32
CA PHE A 130 -9.47 4.39 7.75
C PHE A 130 -10.02 5.75 8.14
N VAL A 131 -9.89 6.78 7.31
CA VAL A 131 -10.60 8.06 7.53
C VAL A 131 -12.11 7.80 7.59
N ILE A 132 -12.65 7.04 6.63
CA ILE A 132 -14.06 6.66 6.61
C ILE A 132 -14.42 5.88 7.88
N ALA A 133 -13.63 4.88 8.25
CA ALA A 133 -13.87 4.10 9.47
C ALA A 133 -13.88 4.96 10.74
N ASN A 134 -13.00 5.98 10.82
CA ASN A 134 -12.95 6.90 11.95
C ASN A 134 -14.17 7.83 12.04
N ILE A 135 -14.95 8.02 10.96
CA ILE A 135 -16.25 8.73 11.04
C ILE A 135 -17.20 8.01 12.01
N VAL A 136 -17.15 6.68 12.09
CA VAL A 136 -17.97 5.90 13.05
C VAL A 136 -17.28 5.81 14.41
N MET A 137 -15.97 5.53 14.43
CA MET A 137 -15.20 5.42 15.68
C MET A 137 -15.26 6.70 16.51
N TRP A 138 -15.27 7.86 15.87
CA TRP A 138 -15.23 9.17 16.52
C TRP A 138 -16.57 9.90 16.57
N ARG A 139 -17.68 9.15 16.58
CA ARG A 139 -18.99 9.73 16.88
C ARG A 139 -19.01 10.24 18.31
N THR A 140 -19.54 11.45 18.51
CA THR A 140 -19.75 12.04 19.84
C THR A 140 -21.02 11.55 20.52
N THR A 141 -21.83 10.75 19.83
CA THR A 141 -23.02 10.09 20.35
C THR A 141 -22.91 8.57 20.19
N THR A 142 -23.39 7.83 21.20
CA THR A 142 -23.40 6.37 21.22
C THR A 142 -24.57 5.84 20.39
N THR A 143 -24.36 5.68 19.08
CA THR A 143 -25.37 5.18 18.14
C THR A 143 -24.91 3.90 17.46
N PRO A 144 -25.69 2.80 17.51
CA PRO A 144 -25.30 1.55 16.88
C PRO A 144 -25.44 1.58 15.36
N GLU A 145 -26.24 2.49 14.79
CA GLU A 145 -26.61 2.44 13.39
C GLU A 145 -25.44 2.80 12.47
N VAL A 146 -25.05 1.87 11.59
CA VAL A 146 -24.09 2.12 10.53
C VAL A 146 -24.75 1.74 9.20
N PRO A 147 -24.88 2.67 8.25
CA PRO A 147 -25.52 2.35 6.98
C PRO A 147 -24.64 1.43 6.13
N TRP A 148 -25.24 0.50 5.39
CA TRP A 148 -24.50 -0.53 4.63
C TRP A 148 -23.49 0.03 3.62
N TRP A 149 -23.75 1.21 3.04
CA TRP A 149 -22.84 1.86 2.09
C TRP A 149 -21.49 2.24 2.71
N PHE A 150 -21.42 2.32 4.05
CA PHE A 150 -20.18 2.54 4.79
C PHE A 150 -19.15 1.46 4.47
N PHE A 151 -19.55 0.19 4.42
CA PHE A 151 -18.66 -0.92 4.09
C PHE A 151 -18.16 -0.85 2.65
N VAL A 152 -19.03 -0.43 1.72
CA VAL A 152 -18.62 -0.16 0.33
C VAL A 152 -17.58 0.96 0.29
N GLY A 153 -17.80 2.05 1.04
CA GLY A 153 -16.86 3.16 1.17
C GLY A 153 -15.50 2.74 1.72
N ILE A 154 -15.47 1.87 2.72
CA ILE A 154 -14.23 1.33 3.30
C ILE A 154 -13.52 0.39 2.33
N LEU A 155 -14.24 -0.52 1.67
CA LEU A 155 -13.61 -1.55 0.84
C LEU A 155 -13.12 -1.02 -0.50
N THR A 156 -13.83 -0.05 -1.08
CA THR A 156 -13.56 0.42 -2.45
C THR A 156 -12.12 0.93 -2.65
N PRO A 157 -11.56 1.83 -1.80
CA PRO A 157 -10.19 2.31 -1.97
C PRO A 157 -9.15 1.19 -1.86
N ILE A 158 -9.36 0.22 -0.96
CA ILE A 158 -8.46 -0.93 -0.76
C ILE A 158 -8.49 -1.85 -1.98
N VAL A 159 -9.69 -2.16 -2.49
CA VAL A 159 -9.86 -3.01 -3.68
C VAL A 159 -9.21 -2.35 -4.89
N ILE A 160 -9.39 -1.05 -5.09
CA ILE A 160 -8.74 -0.30 -6.18
C ILE A 160 -7.22 -0.35 -6.05
N GLY A 161 -6.66 -0.03 -4.87
CA GLY A 161 -5.21 -0.08 -4.66
C GLY A 161 -4.63 -1.48 -4.89
N THR A 162 -5.30 -2.50 -4.37
CA THR A 162 -4.90 -3.90 -4.55
C THR A 162 -4.94 -4.29 -6.03
N ALA A 163 -6.00 -3.95 -6.75
CA ALA A 163 -6.13 -4.23 -8.18
C ALA A 163 -5.01 -3.57 -8.99
N LEU A 164 -4.65 -2.31 -8.66
CA LEU A 164 -3.53 -1.61 -9.31
C LEU A 164 -2.19 -2.29 -9.03
N THR A 165 -1.96 -2.76 -7.80
CA THR A 165 -0.74 -3.49 -7.42
C THR A 165 -0.62 -4.81 -8.17
N LEU A 166 -1.72 -5.57 -8.25
CA LEU A 166 -1.78 -6.81 -9.03
C LEU A 166 -1.56 -6.55 -10.52
N ALA A 167 -2.23 -5.55 -11.09
CA ALA A 167 -2.08 -5.19 -12.50
C ALA A 167 -0.63 -4.81 -12.84
N ALA A 168 0.03 -4.01 -12.00
CA ALA A 168 1.43 -3.63 -12.18
C ALA A 168 2.37 -4.85 -12.16
N GLY A 169 2.17 -5.78 -11.22
CA GLY A 169 2.96 -7.01 -11.14
C GLY A 169 2.72 -7.96 -12.33
N LEU A 170 1.47 -8.09 -12.79
CA LEU A 170 1.13 -8.91 -13.96
C LEU A 170 1.72 -8.32 -15.25
N GLN A 171 1.73 -7.00 -15.40
CA GLN A 171 2.36 -6.32 -16.53
C GLN A 171 3.87 -6.55 -16.55
N ASP A 172 4.55 -6.39 -15.42
CA ASP A 172 6.00 -6.64 -15.30
C ASP A 172 6.36 -8.09 -15.66
N ARG A 173 5.57 -9.07 -15.20
CA ARG A 173 5.75 -10.48 -15.59
C ARG A 173 5.59 -10.72 -17.10
N ARG A 174 4.60 -10.08 -17.74
CA ARG A 174 4.38 -10.16 -19.19
C ARG A 174 5.55 -9.55 -19.96
N GLU A 175 6.09 -8.43 -19.49
CA GLU A 175 7.28 -7.80 -20.07
C GLU A 175 8.51 -8.71 -19.95
N GLY A 176 8.75 -9.28 -18.76
CA GLY A 176 9.85 -10.23 -18.56
C GLY A 176 9.80 -11.46 -19.46
N ASN A 177 8.60 -12.04 -19.65
CA ASN A 177 8.44 -13.19 -20.55
C ASN A 177 8.73 -12.85 -22.01
N ARG A 178 8.34 -11.65 -22.47
CA ARG A 178 8.64 -11.17 -23.83
C ARG A 178 10.14 -11.00 -24.05
N LEU A 179 10.85 -10.43 -23.07
CA LEU A 179 12.30 -10.24 -23.14
C LEU A 179 13.04 -11.59 -23.22
N ARG A 180 12.62 -12.59 -22.43
CA ARG A 180 13.19 -13.95 -22.49
C ARG A 180 12.96 -14.63 -23.83
N ALA A 181 11.74 -14.53 -24.38
CA ALA A 181 11.43 -15.09 -25.69
C ALA A 181 12.31 -14.49 -26.79
N ALA A 182 12.48 -13.16 -26.81
CA ALA A 182 13.32 -12.47 -27.77
C ALA A 182 14.81 -12.90 -27.67
N ALA A 183 15.32 -13.06 -26.45
CA ALA A 183 16.70 -13.51 -26.22
C ALA A 183 16.94 -14.98 -26.63
N GLY A 184 15.92 -15.84 -26.50
CA GLY A 184 15.97 -17.23 -26.96
C GLY A 184 16.04 -17.34 -28.48
N SER A 185 15.19 -16.59 -29.20
CA SER A 185 15.19 -16.57 -30.67
C SER A 185 16.52 -16.06 -31.25
N ALA A 186 17.15 -15.09 -30.60
CA ALA A 186 18.46 -14.57 -31.03
C ALA A 186 19.61 -15.56 -30.86
N ARG A 187 19.50 -16.51 -29.92
CA ARG A 187 20.49 -17.58 -29.68
C ARG A 187 20.36 -18.74 -30.66
N GLY A 188 19.14 -19.09 -31.09
CA GLY A 188 18.90 -20.19 -32.04
C GLY A 188 19.26 -19.90 -33.50
N ASN A 189 19.47 -18.62 -33.84
CA ASN A 189 19.86 -18.18 -35.19
C ASN A 189 21.38 -17.97 -35.37
N ARG A 190 22.21 -18.39 -34.40
CA ARG A 190 23.67 -18.39 -34.47
C ARG A 190 24.19 -19.81 -34.49
#